data_AF-A0A840H349-F1
#
_entry.id   AF-A0A840H349-F1
#
_cell.length_a   1.000
_cell.length_b   1.000
_cell.length_c   1.000
_cell.angle_alpha   90.00
_cell.angle_beta   90.00
_cell.angle_gamma   90.00
#
_symmetry.space_group_name_H-M   'P 1'
#
loop_
_entity.id
_entity.type
_entity.pdbx_description
1 polymer ?
#
loop_
_entity_poly.entity_id
_entity_poly.type
_entity_poly.pdbx_seq_one_letter_code
_entity_poly.pdbx_strand_id
1 'polypeptide(L)'
;MVIQHVRELVCRACEAIIQPPAPSHPIARGRAGPKLLAHVLFAKYGLHLPLHRQSNVYQREGIDLDVSTLADWVGASAATLMPLVDAIRSHVFAAARTHADDTTVPVLAKARSGPVGSLPISRPLRIQAKLRHRAKG
;
A
#
# COMPACT_ATOMS: atom_id res chain seq x y z
N MET A 1 5.65 -7.43 -15.41
CA MET A 1 7.05 -7.82 -15.65
C MET A 1 7.37 -8.99 -14.72
N VAL A 2 7.29 -10.20 -15.24
CA VAL A 2 7.76 -11.42 -14.56
C VAL A 2 9.28 -11.39 -14.64
N ILE A 3 9.97 -11.54 -13.50
CA ILE A 3 11.43 -11.67 -13.46
C ILE A 3 11.72 -13.16 -13.37
N GLN A 4 12.01 -13.80 -14.50
CA GLN A 4 12.51 -15.18 -14.48
C GLN A 4 13.89 -15.19 -13.82
N HIS A 5 14.02 -15.92 -12.71
CA HIS A 5 15.32 -16.22 -12.12
C HIS A 5 15.78 -17.56 -12.68
N VAL A 6 16.78 -17.52 -13.57
CA VAL A 6 17.55 -18.71 -13.94
C VAL A 6 18.41 -19.06 -12.71
N ARG A 7 18.24 -20.26 -12.17
CA ARG A 7 19.07 -20.77 -11.08
C ARG A 7 20.22 -21.62 -11.64
N GLU A 8 21.34 -21.52 -10.94
CA GLU A 8 22.54 -22.37 -10.97
C GLU A 8 23.45 -22.21 -12.19
N LEU A 9 24.56 -21.49 -11.98
CA LEU A 9 25.79 -21.65 -12.76
C LEU A 9 26.78 -22.40 -11.87
N VAL A 10 27.18 -23.61 -12.29
CA VAL A 10 28.29 -24.34 -11.67
C VAL A 10 29.58 -23.85 -12.32
N CYS A 11 30.46 -23.25 -11.52
CA CYS A 11 31.83 -22.98 -11.94
C CYS A 11 32.53 -24.31 -12.23
N ARG A 12 32.82 -24.63 -13.50
CA ARG A 12 33.52 -25.88 -13.86
C ARG A 12 34.92 -26.02 -13.27
N ALA A 13 35.55 -24.90 -12.90
CA ALA A 13 36.90 -24.90 -12.34
C ALA A 13 36.94 -25.08 -10.81
N CYS A 14 35.84 -24.77 -10.12
CA CYS A 14 35.83 -24.67 -8.66
C CYS A 14 34.66 -25.40 -8.00
N GLU A 15 33.77 -26.03 -8.80
CA GLU A 15 32.54 -26.73 -8.38
C GLU A 15 31.63 -25.92 -7.45
N ALA A 16 31.89 -24.62 -7.33
CA ALA A 16 31.15 -23.73 -6.45
C ALA A 16 29.86 -23.29 -7.13
N ILE A 17 28.77 -23.40 -6.38
CA ILE A 17 27.47 -22.83 -6.75
C ILE A 17 27.50 -21.35 -6.36
N ILE A 18 27.61 -20.48 -7.36
CA ILE A 18 27.51 -19.03 -7.14
C ILE A 18 26.07 -18.63 -7.45
N GLN A 19 25.30 -18.31 -6.40
CA GLN A 19 23.98 -17.71 -6.53
C GLN A 19 24.07 -16.20 -6.32
N PRO A 20 23.62 -15.37 -7.28
CA PRO A 20 23.40 -13.96 -7.00
C PRO A 20 22.35 -13.81 -5.89
N PRO A 21 22.52 -12.86 -4.96
CA PRO A 21 21.56 -12.66 -3.88
C PRO A 21 20.19 -12.35 -4.47
N ALA A 22 19.15 -12.96 -3.89
CA ALA A 22 17.79 -12.75 -4.35
C ALA A 22 17.45 -11.24 -4.31
N PRO A 23 16.76 -10.70 -5.35
CA PRO A 23 16.34 -9.31 -5.34
C PRO A 23 15.53 -9.03 -4.08
N SER A 24 15.82 -7.90 -3.44
CA SER A 24 15.05 -7.48 -2.28
C SER A 24 13.60 -7.23 -2.71
N HIS A 25 12.68 -7.98 -2.11
CA HIS A 25 11.25 -7.72 -2.25
C HIS A 25 10.82 -6.71 -1.18
N PRO A 26 9.96 -5.72 -1.51
CA PRO A 26 9.45 -4.76 -0.52
C PRO A 26 8.63 -5.44 0.59
N ILE A 27 8.04 -6.59 0.28
CA ILE A 27 7.31 -7.44 1.21
C ILE A 27 8.12 -8.73 1.32
N ALA A 28 8.58 -9.06 2.53
CA ALA A 28 9.34 -10.28 2.78
C ALA A 28 8.52 -11.52 2.39
N ARG A 29 9.10 -12.39 1.54
CA ARG A 29 8.43 -13.58 0.98
C ARG A 29 7.15 -13.28 0.17
N GLY A 30 6.93 -12.02 -0.21
CA GLY A 30 5.81 -11.62 -1.05
C GLY A 30 5.97 -12.11 -2.48
N ARG A 31 4.87 -12.56 -3.10
CA ARG A 31 4.84 -12.99 -4.51
C ARG A 31 4.94 -11.82 -5.49
N ALA A 32 4.45 -10.65 -5.10
CA ALA A 32 4.46 -9.45 -5.93
C ALA A 32 5.83 -8.77 -5.95
N GLY A 33 6.30 -8.42 -7.14
CA GLY A 33 7.47 -7.57 -7.32
C GLY A 33 7.15 -6.09 -7.01
N PRO A 34 8.18 -5.27 -6.75
CA PRO A 34 8.02 -3.86 -6.38
C PRO A 34 7.21 -3.05 -7.41
N LYS A 35 7.39 -3.31 -8.71
CA LYS A 35 6.66 -2.61 -9.78
C LYS A 35 5.16 -2.89 -9.75
N LEU A 36 4.78 -4.14 -9.47
CA LEU A 36 3.37 -4.52 -9.37
C LEU A 36 2.73 -3.86 -8.14
N LEU A 37 3.41 -3.89 -7.00
CA LEU A 37 2.95 -3.23 -5.77
C LEU A 37 2.77 -1.72 -5.98
N ALA A 38 3.74 -1.06 -6.61
CA ALA A 38 3.66 0.35 -6.95
C ALA A 38 2.46 0.65 -7.87
N HIS A 39 2.25 -0.18 -8.89
CA HIS A 39 1.10 -0.03 -9.80
C HIS A 39 -0.24 -0.19 -9.08
N VAL A 40 -0.40 -1.23 -8.25
CA VAL A 40 -1.63 -1.47 -7.48
C VAL A 40 -1.95 -0.29 -6.55
N LEU A 41 -0.93 0.24 -5.85
CA LEU A 41 -1.08 1.40 -4.99
C LEU A 41 -1.43 2.67 -5.78
N PHE A 42 -0.72 2.94 -6.88
CA PHE A 42 -0.97 4.11 -7.71
C PHE A 42 -2.37 4.04 -8.34
N ALA A 43 -2.78 2.90 -8.87
CA ALA A 43 -4.12 2.70 -9.40
C ALA A 43 -5.18 2.93 -8.31
N LYS A 44 -4.96 2.41 -7.08
CA LYS A 44 -5.92 2.56 -5.98
C LYS A 44 -6.06 4.00 -5.51
N TYR A 45 -4.95 4.68 -5.28
CA TYR A 45 -4.94 5.98 -4.59
C TYR A 45 -4.77 7.15 -5.56
N GLY A 46 -3.91 7.03 -6.58
CA GLY A 46 -3.68 8.07 -7.58
C GLY A 46 -4.74 8.12 -8.67
N LEU A 47 -5.28 6.97 -9.08
CA LEU A 47 -6.34 6.88 -10.10
C LEU A 47 -7.73 6.55 -9.52
N HIS A 48 -7.85 6.45 -8.20
CA HIS A 48 -9.10 6.10 -7.51
C HIS A 48 -9.78 4.82 -8.04
N LEU A 49 -8.99 3.85 -8.49
CA LEU A 49 -9.48 2.58 -9.03
C LEU A 49 -9.67 1.56 -7.88
N PRO A 50 -10.91 1.25 -7.46
CA PRO A 50 -11.14 0.34 -6.34
C PRO A 50 -10.63 -1.08 -6.66
N LEU A 51 -10.25 -1.83 -5.62
CA LEU A 51 -9.55 -3.11 -5.78
C LEU A 51 -10.35 -4.17 -6.55
N HIS A 52 -11.68 -4.22 -6.40
CA HIS A 52 -12.53 -5.11 -7.20
C HIS A 52 -12.43 -4.79 -8.70
N ARG A 53 -12.30 -3.50 -9.06
CA ARG A 53 -12.16 -3.10 -10.46
C ARG A 53 -10.77 -3.43 -10.99
N GLN A 54 -9.73 -3.29 -10.16
CA GLN A 54 -8.38 -3.74 -10.51
C GLN A 54 -8.33 -5.26 -10.73
N SER A 55 -8.93 -6.04 -9.84
CA SER A 55 -9.07 -7.50 -9.96
C SER A 55 -9.72 -7.89 -11.30
N ASN A 56 -10.85 -7.26 -11.67
CA ASN A 56 -11.50 -7.49 -12.96
C ASN A 56 -10.62 -7.12 -14.16
N VAL A 57 -9.80 -6.07 -14.06
CA VAL A 57 -8.84 -5.69 -15.12
C VAL A 57 -7.78 -6.78 -15.29
N TYR A 58 -7.18 -7.25 -14.20
CA TYR A 58 -6.22 -8.36 -14.27
C TYR A 58 -6.84 -9.64 -14.81
N GLN A 59 -8.08 -9.94 -14.44
CA GLN A 59 -8.80 -11.11 -14.95
C GLN A 59 -8.98 -11.05 -16.47
N ARG A 60 -9.25 -9.88 -17.04
CA ARG A 60 -9.35 -9.68 -18.51
C ARG A 60 -8.01 -9.93 -19.22
N GLU A 61 -6.90 -9.69 -18.54
CA GLU A 61 -5.54 -10.00 -19.00
C GLU A 61 -5.14 -11.46 -18.70
N GLY A 62 -6.08 -12.31 -18.24
CA GLY A 62 -5.83 -13.72 -17.91
C GLY A 62 -5.11 -13.94 -16.58
N ILE A 63 -5.02 -12.93 -15.71
CA ILE A 63 -4.36 -13.00 -14.41
C ILE A 63 -5.42 -13.06 -13.31
N ASP A 64 -5.56 -14.22 -12.68
CA ASP A 64 -6.48 -14.40 -11.56
C ASP A 64 -5.88 -13.82 -10.26
N LEU A 65 -6.39 -12.67 -9.84
CA LEU A 65 -6.01 -12.00 -8.60
C LEU A 65 -7.27 -11.62 -7.84
N ASP A 66 -7.47 -12.27 -6.70
CA ASP A 66 -8.59 -11.97 -5.83
C ASP A 66 -8.40 -10.62 -5.09
N VAL A 67 -9.53 -10.03 -4.68
CA VAL A 67 -9.54 -8.74 -3.99
C VAL A 67 -8.83 -8.78 -2.63
N SER A 68 -8.85 -9.92 -1.93
CA SER A 68 -8.19 -10.08 -0.63
C SER A 68 -6.67 -10.12 -0.78
N THR A 69 -6.11 -10.80 -1.78
CA THR A 69 -4.69 -10.75 -2.13
C THR A 69 -4.24 -9.33 -2.43
N LEU A 70 -5.01 -8.58 -3.23
CA LEU A 70 -4.71 -7.18 -3.50
C LEU A 70 -4.80 -6.32 -2.21
N ALA A 71 -5.76 -6.58 -1.33
CA ALA A 71 -5.90 -5.87 -0.07
C ALA A 71 -4.73 -6.15 0.88
N ASP A 72 -4.30 -7.40 0.98
CA ASP A 72 -3.14 -7.82 1.78
C ASP A 72 -1.86 -7.16 1.28
N TRP A 73 -1.67 -7.10 -0.04
CA TRP A 73 -0.53 -6.38 -0.64
C TRP A 73 -0.57 -4.88 -0.36
N VAL A 74 -1.75 -4.26 -0.38
CA VAL A 74 -1.89 -2.85 0.00
C VAL A 74 -1.53 -2.65 1.46
N GLY A 75 -2.02 -3.51 2.36
CA GLY A 75 -1.73 -3.43 3.79
C GLY A 75 -0.23 -3.60 4.09
N ALA A 76 0.39 -4.63 3.51
CA ALA A 76 1.82 -4.88 3.67
C ALA A 76 2.67 -3.76 3.08
N SER A 77 2.30 -3.23 1.91
CA SER A 77 3.03 -2.09 1.32
C SER A 77 2.90 -0.82 2.17
N ALA A 78 1.72 -0.57 2.75
CA ALA A 78 1.53 0.55 3.67
C ALA A 78 2.43 0.42 4.90
N ALA A 79 2.57 -0.79 5.47
CA ALA A 79 3.49 -1.05 6.56
C ALA A 79 4.96 -0.82 6.15
N THR A 80 5.38 -1.30 4.98
CA THR A 80 6.73 -1.10 4.44
C THR A 80 7.06 0.39 4.23
N LEU A 81 6.07 1.22 3.87
CA LEU A 81 6.27 2.65 3.59
C LEU A 81 6.25 3.53 4.86
N MET A 82 5.99 2.99 6.05
CA MET A 82 5.91 3.76 7.29
C MET A 82 7.14 4.64 7.58
N PRO A 83 8.40 4.20 7.35
CA PRO A 83 9.55 5.07 7.58
C PRO A 83 9.53 6.35 6.73
N LEU A 84 9.00 6.29 5.51
CA LEU A 84 8.83 7.47 4.66
C LEU A 84 7.73 8.37 5.18
N VAL A 85 6.62 7.79 5.65
CA VAL A 85 5.53 8.54 6.29
C VAL A 85 6.05 9.31 7.51
N ASP A 86 6.89 8.67 8.33
CA ASP A 86 7.47 9.31 9.51
C ASP A 86 8.48 10.42 9.15
N ALA A 87 9.29 10.21 8.09
CA ALA A 87 10.19 11.25 7.58
C ALA A 87 9.42 12.47 7.04
N ILE A 88 8.37 12.25 6.23
CA ILE A 88 7.49 13.31 5.72
C ILE A 88 6.82 14.03 6.88
N ARG A 89 6.31 13.28 7.88
CA ARG A 89 5.72 13.86 9.09
C ARG A 89 6.73 14.77 9.80
N SER A 90 7.92 14.29 10.09
CA SER A 90 8.98 15.08 10.74
C SER A 90 9.27 16.37 9.97
N HIS A 91 9.41 16.27 8.64
CA HIS A 91 9.64 17.42 7.78
C HIS A 91 8.49 18.45 7.81
N VAL A 92 7.24 18.00 7.67
CA VAL A 92 6.05 18.88 7.68
C VAL A 92 5.88 19.58 9.04
N PHE A 93 6.14 18.88 10.14
CA PHE A 93 6.02 19.45 11.49
C PHE A 93 7.20 20.33 11.92
N ALA A 94 8.32 20.32 11.17
CA ALA A 94 9.41 21.27 11.37
C ALA A 94 9.10 22.67 10.81
N ALA A 95 8.06 22.81 9.98
CA ALA A 95 7.70 24.07 9.36
C ALA A 95 7.22 25.11 10.39
N ALA A 96 7.59 26.39 10.19
CA ALA A 96 7.18 27.49 11.07
C ALA A 96 5.67 27.81 11.01
N ARG A 97 4.98 27.39 9.95
CA ARG A 97 3.53 27.40 9.79
C ARG A 97 3.13 26.19 8.95
N THR A 98 2.04 25.53 9.35
CA THR A 98 1.48 24.38 8.63
C THR A 98 0.03 24.71 8.29
N HIS A 99 -0.34 24.58 7.01
CA HIS A 99 -1.73 24.69 6.57
C HIS A 99 -2.31 23.28 6.45
N ALA A 100 -3.54 23.09 6.92
CA ALA A 100 -4.26 21.83 6.82
C ALA A 100 -5.66 22.12 6.29
N ASP A 101 -6.09 21.34 5.31
CA ASP A 101 -7.47 21.31 4.83
C ASP A 101 -8.10 19.98 5.25
N ASP A 102 -9.33 20.04 5.79
CA ASP A 102 -10.06 18.87 6.26
C ASP A 102 -11.09 18.46 5.18
N THR A 103 -10.68 17.57 4.29
CA THR A 103 -11.59 16.96 3.31
C THR A 103 -12.23 15.71 3.92
N THR A 104 -13.53 15.79 4.25
CA THR A 104 -14.27 14.64 4.79
C THR A 104 -14.55 13.59 3.72
N VAL A 105 -14.32 12.31 4.05
CA VAL A 105 -14.65 11.17 3.18
C VAL A 105 -15.65 10.27 3.90
N PRO A 106 -16.75 9.84 3.25
CA PRO A 106 -17.69 8.89 3.84
C PRO A 106 -16.99 7.54 4.04
N VAL A 107 -16.97 7.06 5.29
CA VAL A 107 -16.45 5.75 5.64
C VAL A 107 -17.62 4.83 5.97
N LEU A 108 -17.61 3.62 5.43
CA LEU A 108 -18.57 2.59 5.81
C LEU A 108 -18.29 2.20 7.27
N ALA A 109 -19.22 2.48 8.18
CA ALA A 109 -19.13 1.97 9.54
C ALA A 109 -19.14 0.43 9.51
N LYS A 110 -18.25 -0.20 10.28
CA LYS A 110 -18.24 -1.65 10.45
C LYS A 110 -19.57 -2.06 11.10
N ALA A 111 -20.49 -2.61 10.30
CA ALA A 111 -21.67 -3.26 10.85
C ALA A 111 -21.19 -4.40 11.76
N ARG A 112 -21.57 -4.35 13.05
CA ARG A 112 -21.57 -5.57 13.86
C ARG A 112 -22.56 -6.51 13.18
N SER A 113 -22.19 -7.77 12.99
CA SER A 113 -23.05 -8.80 12.41
C SER A 113 -24.35 -8.93 13.22
N GLY A 114 -25.40 -8.29 12.74
CA GLY A 114 -26.77 -8.30 13.26
C GLY A 114 -27.73 -7.95 12.11
N PRO A 115 -29.02 -8.31 12.21
CA PRO A 115 -29.92 -8.31 11.05
C PRO A 115 -30.08 -6.91 10.45
N VAL A 116 -30.11 -6.88 9.11
CA VAL A 116 -30.05 -5.67 8.27
C VAL A 116 -31.35 -4.87 8.39
N GLY A 117 -31.35 -3.88 9.28
CA GLY A 117 -32.34 -2.81 9.33
C GLY A 117 -31.62 -1.46 9.18
N SER A 118 -31.89 -0.77 8.08
CA SER A 118 -31.49 0.61 7.72
C SER A 118 -30.44 1.27 8.64
N LEU A 119 -29.16 1.14 8.31
CA LEU A 119 -28.13 1.97 8.93
C LEU A 119 -28.11 3.37 8.27
N PRO A 120 -28.18 4.46 9.06
CA PRO A 120 -27.92 5.80 8.53
C PRO A 120 -26.44 5.92 8.17
N ILE A 121 -26.15 6.58 7.05
CA ILE A 121 -24.80 6.91 6.58
C ILE A 121 -24.02 7.55 7.75
N SER A 122 -22.97 6.87 8.18
CA SER A 122 -22.22 7.15 9.41
C SER A 122 -21.48 8.49 9.37
N ARG A 123 -21.41 9.15 10.53
CA ARG A 123 -20.70 10.42 10.79
C ARG A 123 -19.28 10.41 10.20
N PRO A 124 -18.80 11.52 9.60
CA PRO A 124 -17.45 11.60 9.07
C PRO A 124 -16.41 11.40 10.18
N LEU A 125 -15.40 10.57 9.91
CA LEU A 125 -14.29 10.35 10.83
C LEU A 125 -13.35 11.57 10.74
N ARG A 126 -13.31 12.39 11.80
CA ARG A 126 -12.38 13.51 11.93
C ARG A 126 -10.99 12.97 12.27
N ILE A 127 -10.05 13.01 11.32
CA ILE A 127 -8.64 12.78 11.63
C ILE A 127 -8.10 14.08 12.24
N GLN A 128 -8.19 14.22 13.57
CA GLN A 128 -7.62 15.40 14.23
C GLN A 128 -6.10 15.35 14.18
N ALA A 129 -5.50 16.14 13.30
CA ALA A 129 -4.13 16.60 13.50
C ALA A 129 -4.15 17.65 14.63
N LYS A 130 -3.65 17.30 15.82
CA LYS A 130 -3.33 18.29 16.86
C LYS A 130 -2.18 19.18 16.34
N LEU A 131 -2.53 20.23 15.61
CA LEU A 131 -1.63 21.34 15.33
C LEU A 131 -1.33 22.04 16.66
N ARG A 132 -0.15 21.79 17.23
CA ARG A 132 0.39 22.66 18.28
C ARG A 132 0.69 24.00 17.62
N HIS A 133 -0.22 24.96 17.75
CA HIS A 133 0.07 26.35 17.41
C HIS A 133 1.20 26.84 18.33
N ARG A 134 2.42 26.92 17.80
CA ARG A 134 3.47 27.71 18.43
C ARG A 134 3.15 29.17 18.10
N ALA A 135 2.59 29.87 19.09
CA ALA A 135 2.33 31.30 19.00
C ALA A 135 3.61 32.03 18.57
N LYS A 136 3.52 32.81 17.49
CA LYS A 136 4.55 33.77 17.10
C LYS A 136 4.29 35.06 17.87
N GLY A 137 5.31 35.56 18.57
CA GLY A 137 5.44 36.99 18.84
C GLY A 137 5.75 37.75 17.57
#